data_AF-A0A653B7G9-F1
#
_entry.id   AF-A0A653B7G9-F1
#
_cell.length_a   1.000
_cell.length_b   1.000
_cell.length_c   1.000
_cell.angle_alpha   90.00
_cell.angle_beta   90.00
_cell.angle_gamma   90.00
#
_symmetry.space_group_name_H-M   'P 1'
#
loop_
_entity.id
_entity.type
_entity.pdbx_description
1 polymer ?
#
loop_
_entity_poly.entity_id
_entity_poly.type
_entity_poly.pdbx_seq_one_letter_code
_entity_poly.pdbx_strand_id
1 'polypeptide(L)'
;MRLLSSLLLAGVLSATPLFAAERSFTILHSNDWQSRLLGFGPNNEYSPATLNDDETVGGVARLATLLQQRRSAAGEEPVLLLDGGDFTMGTLFHTISREMGSELRLMSELGYDAAVIGNHEFDFRPAGLAAMISAAHKVEGDALLPLLSSNMRFDPASKADDSLQAHFEAGRILPYKLIERGGIRFGLFGLLGNNAVAVSPMIQPLTFADPVATARETVAKLREEGAEVVILLSHMGVTQQADGSWRG
;
A
#
# COMPACT_ATOMS: atom_id res chain seq x y z
N MET A 1 -2.76 -21.06 77.22
CA MET A 1 -2.76 -21.34 75.77
C MET A 1 -3.74 -20.39 75.09
N ARG A 2 -3.25 -19.43 74.31
CA ARG A 2 -4.07 -18.48 73.53
C ARG A 2 -4.31 -19.11 72.16
N LEU A 3 -5.57 -19.35 71.79
CA LEU A 3 -5.96 -19.76 70.45
C LEU A 3 -6.23 -18.49 69.62
N LEU A 4 -5.34 -18.20 68.66
CA LEU A 4 -5.58 -17.19 67.63
C LEU A 4 -6.43 -17.82 66.53
N SER A 5 -7.62 -17.28 66.32
CA SER A 5 -8.50 -17.62 65.19
C SER A 5 -8.09 -16.78 63.98
N SER A 6 -7.48 -17.41 62.97
CA SER A 6 -7.19 -16.79 61.68
C SER A 6 -8.44 -16.83 60.79
N LEU A 7 -9.04 -15.68 60.52
CA LEU A 7 -10.07 -15.55 59.47
C LEU A 7 -9.38 -15.58 58.10
N LEU A 8 -9.61 -16.64 57.31
CA LEU A 8 -9.31 -16.63 55.88
C LEU A 8 -10.43 -15.87 55.15
N LEU A 9 -10.09 -14.71 54.60
CA LEU A 9 -10.94 -13.98 53.67
C LEU A 9 -10.78 -14.62 52.28
N ALA A 10 -11.70 -15.50 51.91
CA ALA A 10 -11.77 -16.06 50.57
C ALA A 10 -12.28 -14.98 49.60
N GLY A 11 -11.36 -14.30 48.92
CA GLY A 11 -11.68 -13.39 47.82
C GLY A 11 -12.23 -14.19 46.64
N VAL A 12 -13.53 -14.06 46.37
CA VAL A 12 -14.15 -14.57 45.15
C VAL A 12 -13.65 -13.70 43.99
N LEU A 13 -12.64 -14.18 43.24
CA LEU A 13 -12.36 -13.66 41.91
C LEU A 13 -13.51 -14.06 41.00
N SER A 14 -14.48 -13.17 40.83
CA SER A 14 -15.44 -13.27 39.73
C SER A 14 -14.67 -13.09 38.43
N ALA A 15 -14.32 -14.19 37.77
CA ALA A 15 -13.86 -14.20 36.40
C ALA A 15 -15.03 -13.75 35.52
N THR A 16 -15.15 -12.46 35.26
CA THR A 16 -16.01 -11.96 34.19
C THR A 16 -15.45 -12.52 32.89
N PRO A 17 -16.23 -13.26 32.08
CA PRO A 17 -15.78 -13.65 30.76
C PRO A 17 -15.54 -12.36 29.98
N LEU A 18 -14.26 -12.10 29.69
CA LEU A 18 -13.86 -11.05 28.77
C LEU A 18 -14.29 -11.53 27.39
N PHE A 19 -15.52 -11.24 27.00
CA PHE A 19 -15.92 -11.37 25.61
C PHE A 19 -14.99 -10.44 24.82
N ALA A 20 -14.10 -11.02 24.02
CA ALA A 20 -13.30 -10.26 23.09
C ALA A 20 -14.29 -9.51 22.18
N ALA A 21 -14.33 -8.18 22.32
CA ALA A 21 -15.19 -7.36 21.49
C ALA A 21 -14.78 -7.57 20.03
N GLU A 22 -15.77 -7.74 19.15
CA GLU A 22 -15.56 -7.79 17.71
C GLU A 22 -14.86 -6.49 17.29
N ARG A 23 -13.69 -6.61 16.66
CA ARG A 23 -12.92 -5.49 16.13
C ARG A 23 -13.10 -5.46 14.62
N SER A 24 -13.64 -4.36 14.10
CA SER A 24 -13.78 -4.11 12.66
C SER A 24 -12.72 -3.12 12.19
N PHE A 25 -12.38 -3.17 10.89
CA PHE A 25 -11.53 -2.22 10.22
C PHE A 25 -11.91 -2.13 8.74
N THR A 26 -11.65 -0.97 8.14
CA THR A 26 -11.98 -0.67 6.75
C THR A 26 -10.71 -0.58 5.92
N ILE A 27 -10.67 -1.27 4.78
CA ILE A 27 -9.65 -1.08 3.76
C ILE A 27 -10.26 -0.31 2.60
N LEU A 28 -9.72 0.87 2.33
CA LEU A 28 -9.90 1.58 1.08
C LEU A 28 -8.71 1.25 0.20
N HIS A 29 -8.95 0.89 -1.06
CA HIS A 29 -7.84 0.60 -1.97
C HIS A 29 -8.06 1.14 -3.37
N SER A 30 -6.95 1.40 -4.05
CA SER A 30 -6.86 1.57 -5.49
C SER A 30 -5.78 0.67 -6.06
N ASN A 31 -5.70 0.65 -7.38
CA ASN A 31 -4.62 0.07 -8.17
C ASN A 31 -4.72 0.72 -9.56
N ASP A 32 -3.65 0.64 -10.35
CA ASP A 32 -3.65 1.06 -11.74
C ASP A 32 -4.10 2.53 -11.93
N TRP A 33 -3.58 3.46 -11.13
CA TRP A 33 -3.86 4.89 -11.39
C TRP A 33 -3.42 5.27 -12.80
N GLN A 34 -2.34 4.68 -13.30
CA GLN A 34 -1.84 4.89 -14.65
C GLN A 34 -1.67 6.39 -14.99
N SER A 35 -1.15 7.15 -14.02
CA SER A 35 -1.03 8.61 -14.07
C SER A 35 -2.34 9.36 -14.42
N ARG A 36 -3.53 8.83 -14.13
CA ARG A 36 -4.83 9.50 -14.32
C ARG A 36 -5.11 10.50 -13.20
N LEU A 37 -4.26 11.52 -13.12
CA LEU A 37 -4.35 12.56 -12.09
C LEU A 37 -5.59 13.44 -12.27
N LEU A 38 -5.99 13.65 -13.52
CA LEU A 38 -7.23 14.30 -13.91
C LEU A 38 -8.33 13.27 -14.17
N GLY A 39 -9.58 13.73 -14.15
CA GLY A 39 -10.72 12.88 -14.47
C GLY A 39 -10.74 12.42 -15.95
N PHE A 40 -11.50 11.36 -16.21
CA PHE A 40 -11.69 10.73 -17.52
C PHE A 40 -13.16 10.79 -17.92
N GLY A 41 -13.46 10.87 -19.23
CA GLY A 41 -14.74 11.40 -19.72
C GLY A 41 -14.48 12.72 -20.43
N PRO A 42 -15.38 13.24 -21.28
CA PRO A 42 -15.00 14.26 -22.25
C PRO A 42 -14.47 15.52 -21.54
N ASN A 43 -13.14 15.66 -21.47
CA ASN A 43 -12.45 16.86 -20.95
C ASN A 43 -12.88 18.10 -21.76
N ASN A 44 -13.38 17.90 -22.97
CA ASN A 44 -13.96 18.90 -23.88
C ASN A 44 -15.41 19.28 -23.56
N GLU A 45 -16.10 18.58 -22.66
CA GLU A 45 -17.48 18.86 -22.24
C GLU A 45 -17.58 19.34 -20.80
N TYR A 46 -16.44 19.60 -20.13
CA TYR A 46 -16.45 20.28 -18.83
C TYR A 46 -17.10 21.65 -18.98
N SER A 47 -18.32 21.75 -18.45
CA SER A 47 -19.23 22.87 -18.61
C SER A 47 -19.43 23.50 -17.22
N PRO A 48 -18.47 24.33 -16.74
CA PRO A 48 -18.49 24.84 -15.36
C PRO A 48 -19.70 25.74 -15.05
N ALA A 49 -20.49 26.09 -16.05
CA ALA A 49 -21.68 26.91 -15.93
C ALA A 49 -22.99 26.10 -15.84
N THR A 50 -22.94 24.78 -16.05
CA THR A 50 -24.10 23.89 -15.95
C THR A 50 -23.89 22.95 -14.77
N LEU A 51 -24.97 22.67 -14.04
CA LEU A 51 -24.91 21.76 -12.90
C LEU A 51 -25.47 20.39 -13.30
N ASN A 52 -24.81 19.33 -12.83
CA ASN A 52 -25.23 17.92 -13.02
C ASN A 52 -25.13 17.38 -14.47
N ASP A 53 -24.25 17.93 -15.30
CA ASP A 53 -23.91 17.42 -16.65
C ASP A 53 -22.47 16.88 -16.74
N ASP A 54 -21.76 16.82 -15.61
CA ASP A 54 -20.39 16.30 -15.54
C ASP A 54 -20.38 14.76 -15.51
N GLU A 55 -20.14 14.14 -16.66
CA GLU A 55 -19.94 12.68 -16.79
C GLU A 55 -18.49 12.25 -16.47
N THR A 56 -17.64 13.15 -16.00
CA THR A 56 -16.24 12.84 -15.69
C THR A 56 -16.14 11.89 -14.49
N VAL A 57 -15.41 10.79 -14.67
CA VAL A 57 -15.09 9.80 -13.64
C VAL A 57 -13.63 9.90 -13.20
N GLY A 58 -13.36 9.55 -11.94
CA GLY A 58 -11.99 9.52 -11.40
C GLY A 58 -11.33 10.89 -11.26
N GLY A 59 -9.99 10.87 -11.29
CA GLY A 59 -9.16 12.02 -10.97
C GLY A 59 -8.95 12.18 -9.46
N VAL A 60 -7.77 12.68 -9.10
CA VAL A 60 -7.27 12.69 -7.72
C VAL A 60 -8.11 13.60 -6.81
N ALA A 61 -8.61 14.73 -7.34
CA ALA A 61 -9.47 15.63 -6.56
C ALA A 61 -10.80 14.97 -6.15
N ARG A 62 -11.45 14.22 -7.06
CA ARG A 62 -12.69 13.48 -6.74
C ARG A 62 -12.40 12.33 -5.79
N LEU A 63 -11.27 11.64 -5.98
CA LEU A 63 -10.80 10.61 -5.05
C LEU A 63 -10.59 11.19 -3.64
N ALA A 64 -9.98 12.37 -3.51
CA ALA A 64 -9.80 13.03 -2.21
C ALA A 64 -11.13 13.25 -1.47
N THR A 65 -12.15 13.75 -2.17
CA THR A 65 -13.50 13.93 -1.60
C THR A 65 -14.10 12.59 -1.17
N LEU A 66 -14.01 11.56 -2.02
CA LEU A 66 -14.54 10.24 -1.68
C LEU A 66 -13.83 9.64 -0.46
N LEU A 67 -12.50 9.72 -0.41
CA LEU A 67 -11.71 9.23 0.72
C LEU A 67 -12.08 9.95 2.02
N GLN A 68 -12.29 11.27 1.97
CA GLN A 68 -12.76 12.04 3.12
C GLN A 68 -14.14 11.54 3.58
N GLN A 69 -15.10 11.39 2.67
CA GLN A 69 -16.44 10.89 2.98
C GLN A 69 -16.40 9.48 3.60
N ARG A 70 -15.57 8.57 3.05
CA ARG A 70 -15.43 7.20 3.57
C ARG A 70 -14.77 7.17 4.95
N ARG A 71 -13.74 7.99 5.17
CA ARG A 71 -13.12 8.14 6.49
C ARG A 71 -14.10 8.70 7.52
N SER A 72 -14.89 9.71 7.17
CA SER A 72 -15.93 10.23 8.06
C SER A 72 -17.04 9.22 8.36
N ALA A 73 -17.44 8.41 7.37
CA ALA A 73 -18.46 7.38 7.56
C ALA A 73 -17.98 6.21 8.44
N ALA A 74 -16.68 5.93 8.46
CA ALA A 74 -16.08 4.91 9.33
C ALA A 74 -16.09 5.28 10.82
N GLY A 75 -16.22 6.57 11.16
CA GLY A 75 -16.22 7.04 12.55
C GLY A 75 -14.89 6.70 13.25
N GLU A 76 -14.97 5.93 14.33
CA GLU A 76 -13.80 5.48 15.11
C GLU A 76 -13.18 4.17 14.59
N GLU A 77 -13.76 3.57 13.54
CA GLU A 77 -13.22 2.35 12.95
C GLU A 77 -11.86 2.63 12.27
N PRO A 78 -10.84 1.80 12.50
CA PRO A 78 -9.55 1.91 11.81
C PRO A 78 -9.73 1.85 10.29
N VAL A 79 -9.23 2.87 9.59
CA VAL A 79 -9.21 2.91 8.13
C VAL A 79 -7.77 2.81 7.64
N LEU A 80 -7.55 1.89 6.69
CA LEU A 80 -6.32 1.79 5.90
C LEU A 80 -6.59 2.25 4.48
N LEU A 81 -5.64 2.99 3.89
CA LEU A 81 -5.64 3.36 2.49
C LEU A 81 -4.42 2.77 1.78
N LEU A 82 -4.66 1.83 0.86
CA LEU A 82 -3.62 1.00 0.26
C LEU A 82 -3.66 1.06 -1.27
N ASP A 83 -2.52 1.01 -1.93
CA ASP A 83 -2.47 0.95 -3.40
C ASP A 83 -1.79 -0.32 -3.93
N GLY A 84 -2.44 -0.93 -4.91
CA GLY A 84 -2.04 -2.16 -5.57
C GLY A 84 -0.98 -2.00 -6.67
N GLY A 85 -0.38 -0.83 -6.88
CA GLY A 85 0.70 -0.59 -7.85
C GLY A 85 0.19 -0.15 -9.23
N ASP A 86 1.13 0.09 -10.14
CA ASP A 86 0.92 0.76 -11.44
C ASP A 86 0.27 2.15 -11.26
N PHE A 87 0.84 2.93 -10.36
CA PHE A 87 0.44 4.32 -10.19
C PHE A 87 0.98 5.23 -11.32
N THR A 88 2.07 4.80 -11.97
CA THR A 88 2.66 5.44 -13.14
C THR A 88 2.21 4.82 -14.48
N MET A 89 2.61 5.45 -15.59
CA MET A 89 2.33 5.09 -17.00
C MET A 89 0.85 5.16 -17.41
N GLY A 90 0.53 6.03 -18.39
CA GLY A 90 -0.80 6.06 -19.02
C GLY A 90 -1.24 7.42 -19.56
N THR A 91 -0.80 8.52 -18.94
CA THR A 91 -1.07 9.88 -19.42
C THR A 91 0.22 10.71 -19.55
N LEU A 92 0.12 11.94 -20.05
CA LEU A 92 1.27 12.85 -20.15
C LEU A 92 1.93 13.16 -18.79
N PHE A 93 1.21 13.03 -17.68
CA PHE A 93 1.80 13.23 -16.34
C PHE A 93 2.94 12.25 -16.07
N HIS A 94 2.87 11.03 -16.61
CA HIS A 94 3.95 10.05 -16.48
C HIS A 94 5.29 10.61 -16.95
N THR A 95 5.29 11.42 -18.02
CA THR A 95 6.53 11.90 -18.65
C THR A 95 7.38 12.81 -17.74
N ILE A 96 6.78 13.37 -16.69
CA ILE A 96 7.44 14.25 -15.71
C ILE A 96 7.53 13.60 -14.31
N SER A 97 7.12 12.33 -14.15
CA SER A 97 7.10 11.66 -12.85
C SER A 97 8.49 11.55 -12.23
N ARG A 98 9.55 11.36 -13.03
CA ARG A 98 10.94 11.25 -12.55
C ARG A 98 11.43 12.55 -11.91
N GLU A 99 10.98 13.69 -12.42
CA GLU A 99 11.39 15.03 -12.02
C GLU A 99 10.52 15.58 -10.89
N MET A 100 9.23 15.23 -10.88
CA MET A 100 8.23 15.85 -10.00
C MET A 100 7.76 14.94 -8.88
N GLY A 101 7.84 13.61 -9.05
CA GLY A 101 7.30 12.64 -8.11
C GLY A 101 5.80 12.79 -7.87
N SER A 102 5.05 13.31 -8.85
CA SER A 102 3.67 13.80 -8.68
C SER A 102 2.72 12.76 -8.11
N GLU A 103 2.76 11.53 -8.61
CA GLU A 103 1.92 10.43 -8.12
C GLU A 103 2.20 10.15 -6.64
N LEU A 104 3.47 9.96 -6.26
CA LEU A 104 3.86 9.65 -4.88
C LEU A 104 3.53 10.80 -3.91
N ARG A 105 3.69 12.05 -4.35
CA ARG A 105 3.31 13.23 -3.58
C ARG A 105 1.81 13.28 -3.34
N LEU A 106 1.02 13.14 -4.39
CA LEU A 106 -0.44 13.13 -4.29
C LEU A 106 -0.94 11.96 -3.42
N MET A 107 -0.36 10.76 -3.56
CA MET A 107 -0.71 9.63 -2.69
C MET A 107 -0.33 9.91 -1.22
N SER A 108 0.79 10.58 -0.96
CA SER A 108 1.16 11.00 0.40
C SER A 108 0.20 12.05 0.96
N GLU A 109 -0.18 13.06 0.17
CA GLU A 109 -1.18 14.07 0.53
C GLU A 109 -2.58 13.46 0.79
N LEU A 110 -2.96 12.44 0.03
CA LEU A 110 -4.19 11.67 0.25
C LEU A 110 -4.13 10.80 1.52
N GLY A 111 -2.94 10.57 2.06
CA GLY A 111 -2.71 9.75 3.25
C GLY A 111 -2.79 8.26 2.99
N TYR A 112 -2.16 7.78 1.90
CA TYR A 112 -1.93 6.34 1.71
C TYR A 112 -0.98 5.81 2.78
N ASP A 113 -1.32 4.65 3.35
CA ASP A 113 -0.50 3.95 4.33
C ASP A 113 0.68 3.21 3.68
N ALA A 114 0.44 2.68 2.47
CA ALA A 114 1.42 1.99 1.64
C ALA A 114 0.95 1.84 0.18
N ALA A 115 1.91 1.69 -0.72
CA ALA A 115 1.69 1.28 -2.11
C ALA A 115 2.68 0.18 -2.49
N VAL A 116 2.25 -0.82 -3.27
CA VAL A 116 3.18 -1.80 -3.86
C VAL A 116 3.77 -1.25 -5.16
N ILE A 117 5.01 -1.62 -5.45
CA ILE A 117 5.66 -1.28 -6.73
C ILE A 117 5.14 -2.26 -7.80
N GLY A 118 4.47 -1.73 -8.83
CA GLY A 118 3.99 -2.46 -10.00
C GLY A 118 5.04 -2.59 -11.11
N ASN A 119 4.63 -3.09 -12.28
CA ASN A 119 5.54 -3.24 -13.42
C ASN A 119 5.85 -1.90 -14.11
N HIS A 120 4.89 -0.98 -14.16
CA HIS A 120 5.03 0.28 -14.88
C HIS A 120 5.90 1.31 -14.16
N GLU A 121 6.09 1.15 -12.86
CA GLU A 121 7.06 1.93 -12.09
C GLU A 121 8.50 1.79 -12.63
N PHE A 122 8.79 0.74 -13.42
CA PHE A 122 10.08 0.49 -14.03
C PHE A 122 10.19 0.89 -15.51
N ASP A 123 9.19 1.53 -16.12
CA ASP A 123 9.23 1.92 -17.55
C ASP A 123 10.39 2.87 -17.86
N PHE A 124 10.81 3.63 -16.85
CA PHE A 124 11.96 4.51 -16.89
C PHE A 124 13.24 3.91 -16.30
N ARG A 125 13.27 2.57 -16.21
CA ARG A 125 14.30 1.74 -15.55
C ARG A 125 14.33 1.96 -14.03
N PRO A 126 15.05 1.13 -13.25
CA PRO A 126 15.19 1.34 -11.80
C PRO A 126 15.64 2.76 -11.40
N ALA A 127 16.53 3.37 -12.19
CA ALA A 127 16.96 4.75 -11.99
C ALA A 127 15.85 5.80 -12.16
N GLY A 128 14.81 5.49 -12.95
CA GLY A 128 13.63 6.34 -13.10
C GLY A 128 12.77 6.38 -11.84
N LEU A 129 12.45 5.20 -11.31
CA LEU A 129 11.75 5.07 -10.03
C LEU A 129 12.55 5.74 -8.89
N ALA A 130 13.87 5.52 -8.84
CA ALA A 130 14.73 6.17 -7.86
C ALA A 130 14.69 7.71 -7.96
N ALA A 131 14.71 8.27 -9.17
CA ALA A 131 14.59 9.72 -9.38
C ALA A 131 13.22 10.24 -8.90
N MET A 132 12.14 9.54 -9.24
CA MET A 132 10.77 9.86 -8.81
C MET A 132 10.63 9.89 -7.28
N ILE A 133 11.13 8.85 -6.59
CA ILE A 133 11.14 8.79 -5.12
C ILE A 133 11.95 9.95 -4.54
N SER A 134 13.10 10.28 -5.15
CA SER A 134 13.92 11.41 -4.70
C SER A 134 13.22 12.75 -4.87
N ALA A 135 12.51 12.95 -5.99
CA ALA A 135 11.73 14.16 -6.25
C ALA A 135 10.59 14.32 -5.25
N ALA A 136 9.83 13.24 -4.98
CA ALA A 136 8.76 13.26 -3.99
C ALA A 136 9.29 13.50 -2.57
N HIS A 137 10.36 12.80 -2.18
CA HIS A 137 10.95 12.93 -0.84
C HIS A 137 11.51 14.34 -0.57
N LYS A 138 11.98 15.07 -1.59
CA LYS A 138 12.40 16.48 -1.42
C LYS A 138 11.25 17.39 -0.96
N VAL A 139 10.01 17.02 -1.26
CA VAL A 139 8.81 17.79 -0.90
C VAL A 139 8.18 17.23 0.38
N GLU A 140 7.93 15.93 0.42
CA GLU A 140 7.20 15.28 1.53
C GLU A 140 8.09 14.95 2.75
N GLY A 141 9.41 14.87 2.55
CA GLY A 141 10.33 14.41 3.59
C GLY A 141 9.95 13.02 4.12
N ASP A 142 9.92 12.88 5.44
CA ASP A 142 9.57 11.62 6.12
C ASP A 142 8.06 11.32 6.10
N ALA A 143 7.23 12.27 5.62
CA ALA A 143 5.80 12.03 5.39
C ALA A 143 5.53 11.29 4.07
N LEU A 144 6.56 11.08 3.24
CA LEU A 144 6.43 10.29 2.03
C LEU A 144 5.93 8.88 2.37
N LEU A 145 4.88 8.44 1.68
CA LEU A 145 4.38 7.08 1.83
C LEU A 145 5.48 6.03 1.58
N PRO A 146 5.50 4.92 2.34
CA PRO A 146 6.42 3.83 2.06
C PRO A 146 5.97 3.07 0.80
N LEU A 147 6.93 2.67 -0.03
CA LEU A 147 6.69 1.71 -1.09
C LEU A 147 7.01 0.30 -0.58
N LEU A 148 6.23 -0.70 -1.01
CA LEU A 148 6.39 -2.09 -0.61
C LEU A 148 6.86 -2.97 -1.77
N SER A 149 7.87 -3.79 -1.51
CA SER A 149 8.29 -4.87 -2.42
C SER A 149 9.08 -5.94 -1.66
N SER A 150 8.44 -7.07 -1.34
CA SER A 150 9.06 -8.16 -0.59
C SER A 150 9.93 -9.07 -1.45
N ASN A 151 9.61 -9.19 -2.75
CA ASN A 151 10.28 -10.12 -3.65
C ASN A 151 11.30 -9.49 -4.60
N MET A 152 11.49 -8.16 -4.60
CA MET A 152 12.54 -7.50 -5.39
C MET A 152 13.95 -7.83 -4.87
N ARG A 153 14.89 -8.03 -5.81
CA ARG A 153 16.29 -8.33 -5.55
C ARG A 153 17.17 -7.47 -6.45
N PHE A 154 18.16 -6.82 -5.85
CA PHE A 154 19.17 -6.02 -6.53
C PHE A 154 20.30 -6.90 -7.08
N ASP A 155 20.90 -6.49 -8.19
CA ASP A 155 22.02 -7.21 -8.79
C ASP A 155 23.37 -6.65 -8.29
N PRO A 156 24.13 -7.38 -7.46
CA PRO A 156 25.40 -6.88 -6.92
C PRO A 156 26.51 -6.69 -7.98
N ALA A 157 26.32 -7.20 -9.20
CA ALA A 157 27.27 -7.03 -10.31
C ALA A 157 26.93 -5.84 -11.21
N SER A 158 25.77 -5.21 -11.03
CA SER A 158 25.33 -4.05 -11.80
C SER A 158 25.34 -2.78 -10.93
N LYS A 159 25.48 -1.63 -11.57
CA LYS A 159 25.31 -0.31 -10.92
C LYS A 159 24.01 0.38 -11.33
N ALA A 160 23.24 -0.24 -12.21
CA ALA A 160 22.07 0.39 -12.83
C ALA A 160 20.88 0.51 -11.88
N ASP A 161 20.86 -0.27 -10.80
CA ASP A 161 19.86 -0.28 -9.73
C ASP A 161 20.38 0.26 -8.38
N ASP A 162 21.68 0.59 -8.25
CA ASP A 162 22.29 1.19 -7.04
C ASP A 162 21.47 2.36 -6.48
N SER A 163 21.01 3.25 -7.37
CA SER A 163 20.22 4.42 -6.95
C SER A 163 18.87 4.04 -6.33
N LEU A 164 18.27 2.94 -6.78
CA LEU A 164 17.03 2.41 -6.19
C LEU A 164 17.34 1.65 -4.90
N GLN A 165 18.45 0.89 -4.88
CA GLN A 165 18.93 0.22 -3.68
C GLN A 165 19.17 1.20 -2.53
N ALA A 166 19.72 2.38 -2.80
CA ALA A 166 19.89 3.42 -1.80
C ALA A 166 18.55 3.88 -1.16
N HIS A 167 17.44 3.85 -1.91
CA HIS A 167 16.11 4.15 -1.35
C HIS A 167 15.56 3.00 -0.50
N PHE A 168 15.86 1.76 -0.87
CA PHE A 168 15.55 0.58 -0.06
C PHE A 168 16.32 0.61 1.28
N GLU A 169 17.62 0.90 1.24
CA GLU A 169 18.47 1.03 2.42
C GLU A 169 18.07 2.23 3.30
N ALA A 170 17.58 3.31 2.69
CA ALA A 170 17.04 4.47 3.40
C ALA A 170 15.63 4.27 3.96
N GLY A 171 15.01 3.10 3.80
CA GLY A 171 13.68 2.79 4.34
C GLY A 171 12.51 3.41 3.59
N ARG A 172 12.72 3.93 2.37
CA ARG A 172 11.65 4.46 1.50
C ARG A 172 10.96 3.36 0.69
N ILE A 173 11.69 2.27 0.43
CA ILE A 173 11.15 1.02 -0.08
C ILE A 173 11.38 -0.03 1.01
N LEU A 174 10.33 -0.76 1.39
CA LEU A 174 10.37 -1.73 2.47
C LEU A 174 9.90 -3.10 1.96
N PRO A 175 10.48 -4.21 2.46
CA PRO A 175 9.95 -5.54 2.15
C PRO A 175 8.55 -5.73 2.77
N TYR A 176 8.32 -5.18 3.97
CA TYR A 176 7.05 -5.15 4.66
C TYR A 176 7.03 -4.00 5.67
N LYS A 177 5.86 -3.64 6.17
CA LYS A 177 5.67 -2.60 7.19
C LYS A 177 4.64 -3.06 8.23
N LEU A 178 4.95 -2.85 9.49
CA LEU A 178 3.98 -2.96 10.57
C LEU A 178 3.38 -1.59 10.88
N ILE A 179 2.07 -1.54 11.00
CA ILE A 179 1.34 -0.35 11.43
C ILE A 179 0.33 -0.73 12.50
N GLU A 180 0.08 0.17 13.44
CA GLU A 180 -0.96 -0.01 14.46
C GLU A 180 -2.03 1.06 14.26
N ARG A 181 -3.30 0.65 14.17
CA ARG A 181 -4.45 1.56 14.15
C ARG A 181 -5.60 0.97 14.97
N GLY A 182 -6.21 1.78 15.82
CA GLY A 182 -7.28 1.37 16.75
C GLY A 182 -6.96 0.12 17.56
N GLY A 183 -5.70 -0.02 18.00
CA GLY A 183 -5.25 -1.18 18.78
C GLY A 183 -5.22 -2.50 18.00
N ILE A 184 -5.20 -2.45 16.66
CA ILE A 184 -4.96 -3.61 15.79
C ILE A 184 -3.59 -3.42 15.13
N ARG A 185 -2.73 -4.43 15.22
CA ARG A 185 -1.43 -4.44 14.55
C ARG A 185 -1.53 -5.11 13.18
N PHE A 186 -1.35 -4.33 12.12
CA PHE A 186 -1.37 -4.78 10.74
C PHE A 186 0.05 -4.97 10.20
N GLY A 187 0.30 -6.10 9.55
CA GLY A 187 1.49 -6.35 8.74
C GLY A 187 1.15 -6.20 7.26
N LEU A 188 1.74 -5.21 6.61
CA LEU A 188 1.56 -4.91 5.19
C LEU A 188 2.78 -5.39 4.42
N PHE A 189 2.59 -6.06 3.29
CA PHE A 189 3.68 -6.43 2.39
C PHE A 189 3.21 -6.47 0.95
N GLY A 190 4.14 -6.35 0.00
CA GLY A 190 3.83 -6.19 -1.41
C GLY A 190 4.58 -7.16 -2.31
N LEU A 191 3.93 -7.67 -3.36
CA LEU A 191 4.53 -8.59 -4.32
C LEU A 191 4.28 -8.16 -5.76
N LEU A 192 5.31 -8.28 -6.59
CA LEU A 192 5.20 -8.19 -8.05
C LEU A 192 5.17 -9.60 -8.66
N GLY A 193 4.18 -9.88 -9.50
CA GLY A 193 3.98 -11.21 -10.09
C GLY A 193 4.89 -11.51 -11.28
N ASN A 194 5.14 -12.80 -11.54
CA ASN A 194 5.97 -13.25 -12.66
C ASN A 194 5.47 -12.75 -14.03
N ASN A 195 4.15 -12.67 -14.23
CA ASN A 195 3.56 -12.16 -15.47
C ASN A 195 3.83 -10.66 -15.65
N ALA A 196 3.70 -9.88 -14.57
CA ALA A 196 4.00 -8.45 -14.54
C ALA A 196 5.49 -8.20 -14.85
N VAL A 197 6.38 -8.98 -14.23
CA VAL A 197 7.83 -8.95 -14.53
C VAL A 197 8.10 -9.27 -16.01
N ALA A 198 7.41 -10.26 -16.57
CA ALA A 198 7.61 -10.69 -17.97
C ALA A 198 7.22 -9.62 -19.00
N VAL A 199 6.34 -8.67 -18.64
CA VAL A 199 5.92 -7.56 -19.50
C VAL A 199 6.59 -6.22 -19.15
N SER A 200 7.61 -6.22 -18.28
CA SER A 200 8.40 -5.03 -17.92
C SER A 200 9.82 -5.11 -18.50
N PRO A 201 10.04 -4.76 -19.78
CA PRO A 201 11.33 -4.93 -20.45
C PRO A 201 12.45 -4.05 -19.88
N MET A 202 12.10 -2.99 -19.14
CA MET A 202 13.01 -1.99 -18.62
C MET A 202 13.44 -2.25 -17.17
N ILE A 203 12.93 -3.32 -16.56
CA ILE A 203 13.12 -3.65 -15.13
C ILE A 203 14.54 -4.11 -14.78
N GLN A 204 15.29 -4.60 -15.77
CA GLN A 204 16.67 -5.07 -15.57
C GLN A 204 17.57 -3.95 -15.01
N PRO A 205 18.50 -4.27 -14.09
CA PRO A 205 18.99 -5.61 -13.74
C PRO A 205 18.22 -6.30 -12.60
N LEU A 206 17.14 -5.70 -12.09
CA LEU A 206 16.40 -6.26 -10.97
C LEU A 206 15.86 -7.65 -11.30
N THR A 207 15.87 -8.51 -10.29
CA THR A 207 15.21 -9.81 -10.33
C THR A 207 14.16 -9.90 -9.23
N PHE A 208 13.23 -10.85 -9.38
CA PHE A 208 12.14 -11.04 -8.43
C PHE A 208 12.11 -12.48 -7.99
N ALA A 209 12.12 -12.70 -6.67
CA ALA A 209 11.96 -14.02 -6.08
C ALA A 209 10.54 -14.56 -6.33
N ASP A 210 10.39 -15.89 -6.23
CA ASP A 210 9.09 -16.54 -6.36
C ASP A 210 8.07 -15.90 -5.40
N PRO A 211 6.94 -15.38 -5.93
CA PRO A 211 6.01 -14.60 -5.13
C PRO A 211 5.29 -15.47 -4.08
N VAL A 212 5.02 -16.74 -4.37
CA VAL A 212 4.31 -17.64 -3.44
C VAL A 212 5.20 -18.04 -2.26
N ALA A 213 6.45 -18.41 -2.51
CA ALA A 213 7.43 -18.68 -1.48
C ALA A 213 7.68 -17.43 -0.62
N THR A 214 7.88 -16.28 -1.27
CA THR A 214 8.07 -15.00 -0.57
C THR A 214 6.86 -14.64 0.29
N ALA A 215 5.62 -14.86 -0.20
CA ALA A 215 4.41 -14.62 0.59
C ALA A 215 4.39 -15.45 1.88
N ARG A 216 4.68 -16.74 1.78
CA ARG A 216 4.70 -17.65 2.94
C ARG A 216 5.72 -17.20 3.98
N GLU A 217 6.93 -16.85 3.54
CA GLU A 217 8.00 -16.38 4.42
C GLU A 217 7.65 -15.05 5.09
N THR A 218 7.14 -14.08 4.32
CA THR A 218 6.79 -12.75 4.85
C THR A 218 5.61 -12.82 5.82
N VAL A 219 4.59 -13.65 5.53
CA VAL A 219 3.48 -13.89 6.46
C VAL A 219 4.00 -14.47 7.78
N ALA A 220 4.87 -15.48 7.72
CA ALA A 220 5.44 -16.08 8.93
C ALA A 220 6.21 -15.04 9.78
N LYS A 221 7.06 -14.22 9.14
CA LYS A 221 7.81 -13.13 9.80
C LYS A 221 6.89 -12.09 10.43
N LEU A 222 5.89 -11.59 9.68
CA LEU A 222 4.94 -10.61 10.20
C LEU A 222 4.15 -11.15 11.40
N ARG A 223 3.77 -12.43 11.39
CA ARG A 223 3.11 -13.08 12.53
C ARG A 223 4.03 -13.23 13.73
N GLU A 224 5.28 -13.62 13.52
CA GLU A 224 6.30 -13.69 14.58
C GLU A 224 6.54 -12.31 15.21
N GLU A 225 6.57 -11.26 14.39
CA GLU A 225 6.71 -9.88 14.87
C GLU A 225 5.45 -9.35 15.57
N GLY A 226 4.33 -10.08 15.55
CA GLY A 226 3.11 -9.77 16.29
C GLY A 226 2.00 -9.08 15.48
N ALA A 227 2.01 -9.18 14.15
CA ALA A 227 0.87 -8.75 13.34
C ALA A 227 -0.37 -9.63 13.64
N GLU A 228 -1.48 -8.97 13.96
CA GLU A 228 -2.80 -9.58 14.16
C GLU A 228 -3.57 -9.74 12.84
N VAL A 229 -3.32 -8.85 11.89
CA VAL A 229 -3.83 -8.91 10.52
C VAL A 229 -2.66 -8.78 9.57
N VAL A 230 -2.56 -9.67 8.58
CA VAL A 230 -1.52 -9.59 7.54
C VAL A 230 -2.20 -9.35 6.20
N ILE A 231 -1.81 -8.29 5.51
CA ILE A 231 -2.40 -7.83 4.25
C ILE A 231 -1.32 -7.88 3.16
N LEU A 232 -1.60 -8.64 2.10
CA LEU A 232 -0.82 -8.65 0.87
C LEU A 232 -1.39 -7.62 -0.11
N LEU A 233 -0.56 -6.66 -0.54
CA LEU A 233 -0.81 -5.80 -1.68
C LEU A 233 -0.18 -6.48 -2.91
N SER A 234 -1.03 -7.13 -3.72
CA SER A 234 -0.57 -7.97 -4.83
C SER A 234 -0.67 -7.25 -6.18
N HIS A 235 0.45 -7.11 -6.89
CA HIS A 235 0.50 -6.69 -8.29
C HIS A 235 0.76 -7.91 -9.21
N MET A 236 -0.17 -8.87 -9.18
CA MET A 236 -0.05 -10.15 -9.89
C MET A 236 -1.15 -10.37 -10.95
N GLY A 237 -2.12 -9.45 -11.02
CA GLY A 237 -3.34 -9.61 -11.82
C GLY A 237 -4.31 -10.62 -11.21
N VAL A 238 -5.51 -10.70 -11.76
CA VAL A 238 -6.52 -11.70 -11.36
C VAL A 238 -7.05 -12.43 -12.58
N THR A 239 -7.24 -13.73 -12.44
CA THR A 239 -7.85 -14.61 -13.45
C THR A 239 -9.15 -15.17 -12.91
N GLN A 240 -10.23 -14.99 -13.68
CA GLN A 240 -11.50 -15.62 -13.37
C GLN A 240 -11.39 -17.13 -13.61
N GLN A 241 -11.73 -17.90 -12.58
CA GLN A 241 -11.76 -19.34 -12.60
C GLN A 241 -13.07 -19.84 -13.22
N ALA A 242 -13.09 -21.12 -13.60
CA ALA A 242 -14.29 -21.75 -14.16
C ALA A 242 -15.49 -21.76 -13.18
N ASP A 243 -15.24 -21.70 -11.88
CA ASP A 243 -16.27 -21.62 -10.83
C ASP A 243 -16.77 -20.18 -10.55
N GLY A 244 -16.30 -19.19 -11.33
CA GLY A 244 -16.65 -17.79 -11.20
C GLY A 244 -15.84 -17.03 -10.13
N SER A 245 -15.01 -17.72 -9.33
CA SER A 245 -14.10 -17.07 -8.39
C SER A 245 -12.94 -16.38 -9.12
N TRP A 246 -12.33 -15.37 -8.50
CA TRP A 246 -11.13 -14.73 -9.01
C TRP A 246 -9.92 -15.19 -8.21
N ARG A 247 -8.81 -15.49 -8.90
CA ARG A 247 -7.54 -15.84 -8.26
C ARG A 247 -6.42 -15.00 -8.85
N GLY A 248 -5.54 -14.51 -7.98
CA GLY A 248 -4.32 -13.77 -8.31
C GLY A 248 -3.18 -14.20 -7.39
#